data_AF-A0A7V2WYT2-F1
#
_entry.id   AF-A0A7V2WYT2-F1
#
_cell.length_a   1.000
_cell.length_b   1.000
_cell.length_c   1.000
_cell.angle_alpha   90.00
_cell.angle_beta   90.00
_cell.angle_gamma   90.00
#
_symmetry.space_group_name_H-M   'P 1'
#
loop_
_entity.id
_entity.type
_entity.pdbx_description
1 polymer ?
#
loop_
_entity_poly.entity_id
_entity_poly.type
_entity_poly.pdbx_seq_one_letter_code
_entity_poly.pdbx_strand_id
1 'polypeptide(L)'
;MQDTLRPFEADVGRVLDIVVNSLYREREIFLRELVSNASDACDRLRYESLEEPELLGEEPELRIHILVDRGKGLLTVRDNGIGMNREDLVANLGTIARSGTARFLEALEKGGKEGLDLIGQFGVGFYAAFMVADRVVVLSRKAGEERGWIWASDGRTGFSVTEAEERPPRGTAVTLHLKEDAKEFLDPERIETIVRRYSDHITFPILLEVRPKPGDTKTKRQEPRQINSASALWVRPRNEITEEQYREFYHHVAHAFDDPYLRIHFTAEGVLSYTALLFVPALRPFDLLDPRRRHGVKLYVRRVFITDALDSLLPRYLRFVTGVVDSEDLQLNVSRETLQNNAVVARMRKALVRRILDALAEEAKAEKPAGEQADDDAGDENGKRRSWLDWWRDFGPVLKEGLIEDAENRERILALARFKTTAETGWTDLEGYLARRRPGQTAIYYISGENAEALRNHPQLEEARARGVEVLLLDDPVDEFWLPEVRAFRDAEFRSLTRGEVDLSAIPPVEEEAAGEDGEAALAGAELDRLIARMKAALGDAVRDVRPSKR
;
A
#
# COMPACT_ATOMS: atom_id res chain seq x y z
N MET A 1 -33.02 28.06 -14.69
CA MET A 1 -32.91 27.82 -13.23
C MET A 1 -31.69 28.56 -12.72
N GLN A 2 -31.73 29.15 -11.52
CA GLN A 2 -30.64 29.96 -10.98
C GLN A 2 -29.41 29.08 -10.67
N ASP A 3 -28.28 29.45 -11.27
CA ASP A 3 -26.95 28.89 -11.03
C ASP A 3 -26.58 29.18 -9.56
N THR A 4 -26.80 28.20 -8.68
CA THR A 4 -26.57 28.40 -7.24
C THR A 4 -25.14 27.96 -6.92
N LEU A 5 -24.25 28.94 -6.79
CA LEU A 5 -22.87 28.71 -6.36
C LEU A 5 -22.87 28.10 -4.95
N ARG A 6 -22.26 26.92 -4.83
CA ARG A 6 -22.08 26.23 -3.56
C ARG A 6 -20.62 26.38 -3.15
N PRO A 7 -20.31 26.95 -1.96
CA PRO A 7 -18.94 26.95 -1.48
C PRO A 7 -18.47 25.50 -1.31
N PHE A 8 -17.18 25.28 -1.46
CA PHE A 8 -16.62 24.01 -1.04
C PHE A 8 -16.72 23.87 0.49
N GLU A 9 -16.74 22.62 0.97
CA GLU A 9 -16.56 22.37 2.41
C GLU A 9 -15.18 22.87 2.88
N ALA A 10 -15.06 23.25 4.16
CA ALA A 10 -13.93 24.01 4.71
C ALA A 10 -12.54 23.38 4.48
N ASP A 11 -12.49 22.05 4.27
CA ASP A 11 -11.24 21.32 4.06
C ASP A 11 -10.80 21.29 2.58
N VAL A 12 -11.71 21.53 1.65
CA VAL A 12 -11.46 21.35 0.21
C VAL A 12 -10.52 22.42 -0.37
N GLY A 13 -10.74 23.68 -0.01
CA GLY A 13 -9.91 24.80 -0.48
C GLY A 13 -8.47 24.69 0.00
N ARG A 14 -8.26 24.28 1.26
CA ARG A 14 -6.92 24.01 1.82
C ARG A 14 -6.23 22.85 1.09
N VAL A 15 -6.94 21.76 0.82
CA VAL A 15 -6.40 20.61 0.09
C VAL A 15 -6.03 20.98 -1.35
N LEU A 16 -6.87 21.77 -2.03
CA LEU A 16 -6.58 22.29 -3.37
C LEU A 16 -5.28 23.09 -3.42
N ASP A 17 -5.07 23.99 -2.46
CA ASP A 17 -3.83 24.76 -2.36
C ASP A 17 -2.61 23.86 -2.13
N ILE A 18 -2.74 22.77 -1.35
CA ILE A 18 -1.67 21.80 -1.11
C ILE A 18 -1.40 20.96 -2.38
N VAL A 19 -2.46 20.50 -3.07
CA VAL A 19 -2.36 19.73 -4.33
C VAL A 19 -1.65 20.54 -5.40
N VAL A 20 -2.02 21.80 -5.53
CA VAL A 20 -1.46 22.69 -6.56
C VAL A 20 -0.02 23.10 -6.25
N ASN A 21 0.33 23.32 -4.97
CA ASN A 21 1.62 23.93 -4.63
C ASN A 21 2.65 22.98 -3.97
N SER A 22 2.27 21.76 -3.58
CA SER A 22 3.16 20.88 -2.78
C SER A 22 3.24 19.44 -3.29
N LEU A 23 2.22 18.94 -3.98
CA LEU A 23 2.09 17.50 -4.26
C LEU A 23 2.70 17.02 -5.57
N TYR A 24 2.64 17.83 -6.61
CA TYR A 24 3.10 17.43 -7.94
C TYR A 24 4.15 18.40 -8.44
N ARG A 25 5.41 17.94 -8.47
CA ARG A 25 6.48 18.69 -9.12
C ARG A 25 6.29 18.74 -10.64
N GLU A 26 5.70 17.70 -11.21
CA GLU A 26 5.44 17.56 -12.64
C GLU A 26 3.97 17.87 -12.96
N ARG A 27 3.73 18.97 -13.67
CA ARG A 27 2.37 19.41 -14.01
C ARG A 27 1.61 18.38 -14.84
N GLU A 28 2.29 17.52 -15.60
CA GLU A 28 1.69 16.53 -16.52
C GLU A 28 0.85 15.45 -15.86
N ILE A 29 0.97 15.27 -14.54
CA ILE A 29 0.25 14.26 -13.78
C ILE A 29 -1.27 14.46 -13.83
N PHE A 30 -1.77 15.69 -14.07
CA PHE A 30 -3.21 15.92 -14.26
C PHE A 30 -3.82 15.00 -15.32
N LEU A 31 -3.09 14.71 -16.40
CA LEU A 31 -3.61 13.90 -17.50
C LEU A 31 -3.67 12.42 -17.11
N ARG A 32 -2.67 11.94 -16.37
CA ARG A 32 -2.67 10.58 -15.77
C ARG A 32 -3.92 10.38 -14.92
N GLU A 33 -4.22 11.33 -14.03
CA GLU A 33 -5.37 11.23 -13.12
C GLU A 33 -6.70 11.23 -13.88
N LEU A 34 -6.87 12.13 -14.86
CA LEU A 34 -8.11 12.20 -15.65
C LEU A 34 -8.32 10.94 -16.51
N VAL A 35 -7.26 10.42 -17.13
CA VAL A 35 -7.34 9.18 -17.92
C VAL A 35 -7.59 7.96 -17.03
N SER A 36 -7.00 7.91 -15.84
CA SER A 36 -7.25 6.83 -14.87
C SER A 36 -8.72 6.80 -14.44
N ASN A 37 -9.29 7.94 -14.06
CA ASN A 37 -10.70 8.07 -13.71
C ASN A 37 -11.63 7.67 -14.88
N ALA A 38 -11.26 8.06 -16.11
CA ALA A 38 -11.99 7.68 -17.32
C ALA A 38 -11.96 6.16 -17.57
N SER A 39 -10.84 5.49 -17.29
CA SER A 39 -10.71 4.04 -17.38
C SER A 39 -11.58 3.32 -16.34
N ASP A 40 -11.52 3.77 -15.07
CA ASP A 40 -12.34 3.20 -13.99
C ASP A 40 -13.84 3.34 -14.29
N ALA A 41 -14.26 4.46 -14.87
CA ALA A 41 -15.64 4.67 -15.32
C ALA A 41 -16.06 3.70 -16.45
N CYS A 42 -15.15 3.40 -17.38
CA CYS A 42 -15.37 2.41 -18.43
C CYS A 42 -15.43 0.99 -17.87
N ASP A 43 -14.52 0.61 -16.97
CA ASP A 43 -14.52 -0.72 -16.33
C ASP A 43 -15.79 -0.94 -15.52
N ARG A 44 -16.23 0.07 -14.76
CA ARG A 44 -17.49 0.01 -14.02
C ARG A 44 -18.70 -0.22 -14.93
N LEU A 45 -18.81 0.50 -16.03
CA LEU A 45 -19.88 0.28 -17.00
C LEU A 45 -19.80 -1.10 -17.66
N ARG A 46 -18.59 -1.54 -18.03
CA ARG A 46 -18.38 -2.87 -18.61
C ARG A 46 -18.85 -3.96 -17.65
N TYR A 47 -18.53 -3.84 -16.36
CA TYR A 47 -18.97 -4.76 -15.33
C TYR A 47 -20.50 -4.76 -15.14
N GLU A 48 -21.12 -3.59 -14.94
CA GLU A 48 -22.57 -3.47 -14.75
C GLU A 48 -23.34 -3.99 -15.99
N SER A 49 -22.79 -3.83 -17.20
CA SER A 49 -23.39 -4.34 -18.43
C SER A 49 -23.39 -5.88 -18.59
N LEU A 50 -22.68 -6.61 -17.73
CA LEU A 50 -22.77 -8.07 -17.69
C LEU A 50 -24.14 -8.55 -17.21
N GLU A 51 -24.79 -7.76 -16.35
CA GLU A 51 -26.14 -8.02 -15.84
C GLU A 51 -27.21 -7.20 -16.58
N GLU A 52 -26.90 -5.96 -16.96
CA GLU A 52 -27.82 -5.03 -17.66
C GLU A 52 -27.22 -4.56 -19.02
N PRO A 53 -27.28 -5.38 -20.07
CA PRO A 53 -26.67 -5.07 -21.37
C PRO A 53 -27.14 -3.75 -22.02
N GLU A 54 -28.37 -3.33 -21.72
CA GLU A 54 -28.98 -2.08 -22.18
C GLU A 54 -28.21 -0.82 -21.75
N LEU A 55 -27.40 -0.87 -20.68
CA LEU A 55 -26.58 0.25 -20.23
C LEU A 55 -25.53 0.68 -21.29
N LEU A 56 -25.13 -0.24 -22.18
CA LEU A 56 -24.23 0.04 -23.31
C LEU A 56 -24.87 0.88 -24.42
N GLY A 57 -26.21 1.00 -24.45
CA GLY A 57 -26.93 1.90 -25.34
C GLY A 57 -26.44 1.87 -26.80
N GLU A 58 -26.26 3.06 -27.38
CA GLU A 58 -25.85 3.23 -28.79
C GLU A 58 -24.31 3.22 -28.99
N GLU A 59 -23.53 3.28 -27.92
CA GLU A 59 -22.07 3.33 -27.96
C GLU A 59 -21.47 2.12 -27.19
N PRO A 60 -21.55 0.89 -27.73
CA PRO A 60 -21.08 -0.31 -27.04
C PRO A 60 -19.55 -0.39 -26.94
N GLU A 61 -18.83 0.28 -27.85
CA GLU A 61 -17.37 0.34 -27.84
C GLU A 61 -16.89 1.41 -26.86
N LEU A 62 -16.46 0.95 -25.67
CA LEU A 62 -15.92 1.81 -24.62
C LEU A 62 -14.54 2.36 -24.99
N ARG A 63 -14.36 3.67 -24.82
CA ARG A 63 -13.17 4.41 -25.22
C ARG A 63 -13.03 5.72 -24.44
N ILE A 64 -11.80 6.22 -24.39
CA ILE A 64 -11.44 7.51 -23.84
C ILE A 64 -11.04 8.43 -25.00
N HIS A 65 -11.48 9.68 -24.99
CA HIS A 65 -11.24 10.65 -26.03
C HIS A 65 -10.65 11.93 -25.46
N ILE A 66 -9.43 12.26 -25.88
CA ILE A 66 -8.74 13.51 -25.57
C ILE A 66 -8.94 14.46 -26.74
N LEU A 67 -9.61 15.58 -26.48
CA LEU A 67 -9.91 16.61 -27.46
C LEU A 67 -9.12 17.89 -27.14
N VAL A 68 -8.34 18.35 -28.11
CA VAL A 68 -7.56 19.59 -28.03
C VAL A 68 -8.21 20.67 -28.87
N ASP A 69 -8.63 21.78 -28.25
CA ASP A 69 -9.12 22.98 -28.95
C ASP A 69 -8.13 24.13 -28.77
N ARG A 70 -7.21 24.27 -29.74
CA ARG A 70 -6.18 25.32 -29.73
C ARG A 70 -6.76 26.72 -29.91
N GLY A 71 -7.94 26.85 -30.52
CA GLY A 71 -8.60 28.13 -30.74
C GLY A 71 -9.15 28.72 -29.45
N LYS A 72 -9.71 27.85 -28.59
CA LYS A 72 -10.31 28.24 -27.31
C LYS A 72 -9.41 28.02 -26.10
N GLY A 73 -8.26 27.38 -26.27
CA GLY A 73 -7.35 27.04 -25.16
C GLY A 73 -7.93 25.96 -24.26
N LEU A 74 -8.65 25.00 -24.85
CA LEU A 74 -9.35 23.95 -24.09
C LEU A 74 -8.71 22.58 -24.33
N LEU A 75 -8.61 21.80 -23.26
CA LEU A 75 -8.29 20.38 -23.30
C LEU A 75 -9.45 19.62 -22.66
N THR A 76 -10.02 18.64 -23.35
CA THR A 76 -11.13 17.84 -22.82
C THR A 76 -10.75 16.37 -22.77
N VAL A 77 -10.93 15.72 -21.63
CA VAL A 77 -10.86 14.26 -21.49
C VAL A 77 -12.29 13.74 -21.35
N ARG A 78 -12.74 12.92 -22.30
CA ARG A 78 -14.09 12.35 -22.33
C ARG A 78 -14.02 10.83 -22.30
N ASP A 79 -14.77 10.21 -21.41
CA ASP A 79 -15.11 8.79 -21.47
C ASP A 79 -16.56 8.59 -21.94
N ASN A 80 -16.87 7.40 -22.45
CA ASN A 80 -18.25 6.93 -22.62
C ASN A 80 -18.58 5.83 -21.60
N GLY A 81 -18.01 5.90 -20.40
CA GLY A 81 -18.22 4.98 -19.28
C GLY A 81 -19.53 5.23 -18.54
N ILE A 82 -19.56 4.89 -17.25
CA ILE A 82 -20.79 4.85 -16.45
C ILE A 82 -21.42 6.23 -16.23
N GLY A 83 -20.62 7.30 -16.21
CA GLY A 83 -21.08 8.66 -15.94
C GLY A 83 -21.55 8.88 -14.50
N MET A 84 -22.03 10.11 -14.23
CA MET A 84 -22.48 10.57 -12.93
C MET A 84 -23.81 11.30 -13.06
N ASN A 85 -24.66 11.18 -12.04
CA ASN A 85 -25.85 12.01 -11.90
C ASN A 85 -25.56 13.23 -11.00
N ARG A 86 -26.60 14.02 -10.69
CA ARG A 86 -26.46 15.25 -9.90
C ARG A 86 -25.89 14.97 -8.52
N GLU A 87 -26.40 13.94 -7.85
CA GLU A 87 -26.00 13.55 -6.51
C GLU A 87 -24.55 13.08 -6.50
N ASP A 88 -24.15 12.27 -7.48
CA ASP A 88 -22.78 11.81 -7.67
C ASP A 88 -21.81 13.00 -7.87
N LEU A 89 -22.16 13.97 -8.71
CA LEU A 89 -21.32 15.16 -8.95
C LEU A 89 -21.13 15.99 -7.67
N VAL A 90 -22.20 16.20 -6.89
CA VAL A 90 -22.12 16.93 -5.63
C VAL A 90 -21.31 16.15 -4.59
N ALA A 91 -21.54 14.85 -4.48
CA ALA A 91 -20.91 14.00 -3.47
C ALA A 91 -19.44 13.71 -3.75
N ASN A 92 -19.06 13.54 -5.02
CA ASN A 92 -17.72 13.08 -5.40
C ASN A 92 -16.81 14.24 -5.82
N LEU A 93 -17.33 15.27 -6.51
CA LEU A 93 -16.54 16.43 -6.96
C LEU A 93 -16.76 17.68 -6.09
N GLY A 94 -17.84 17.72 -5.31
CA GLY A 94 -18.12 18.82 -4.40
C GLY A 94 -17.60 18.63 -2.97
N THR A 95 -17.20 17.40 -2.63
CA THR A 95 -16.74 17.01 -1.30
C THR A 95 -15.38 16.32 -1.43
N ILE A 96 -14.34 16.76 -0.71
CA ILE A 96 -13.04 16.07 -0.68
C ILE A 96 -13.04 15.01 0.42
N ALA A 97 -12.76 13.76 0.03
CA ALA A 97 -12.53 12.58 0.88
C ALA A 97 -13.56 12.38 2.02
N ARG A 98 -14.53 11.49 1.79
CA ARG A 98 -15.43 10.98 2.85
C ARG A 98 -14.70 10.24 3.99
N SER A 99 -13.42 9.88 3.81
CA SER A 99 -12.60 9.29 4.87
C SER A 99 -11.15 9.76 4.78
N GLY A 100 -10.71 10.56 5.75
CA GLY A 100 -9.29 10.79 6.02
C GLY A 100 -8.84 12.26 6.06
N THR A 101 -9.57 13.22 5.48
CA THR A 101 -9.12 14.63 5.32
C THR A 101 -8.69 15.28 6.64
N ALA A 102 -9.43 15.04 7.72
CA ALA A 102 -9.06 15.51 9.06
C ALA A 102 -7.71 14.95 9.55
N ARG A 103 -7.45 13.65 9.32
CA ARG A 103 -6.18 12.99 9.67
C ARG A 103 -5.03 13.44 8.75
N PHE A 104 -5.31 13.74 7.49
CA PHE A 104 -4.35 14.31 6.54
C PHE A 104 -3.92 15.72 6.97
N LEU A 105 -4.86 16.58 7.33
CA LEU A 105 -4.58 17.91 7.85
C LEU A 105 -3.80 17.85 9.18
N GLU A 106 -4.14 16.92 10.08
CA GLU A 106 -3.37 16.68 11.32
C GLU A 106 -1.94 16.19 11.07
N ALA A 107 -1.71 15.34 10.06
CA ALA A 107 -0.38 14.84 9.71
C ALA A 107 0.51 15.94 9.11
N LEU A 108 -0.07 16.84 8.31
CA LEU A 108 0.62 17.98 7.72
C LEU A 108 0.95 19.08 8.74
N GLU A 109 0.06 19.37 9.68
CA GLU A 109 0.30 20.35 10.75
C GLU A 109 1.46 19.94 11.68
N LYS A 110 1.81 18.65 11.71
CA LYS A 110 2.97 18.11 12.46
C LYS A 110 4.30 18.23 11.71
N GLY A 111 4.32 18.72 10.47
CA GLY A 111 5.52 19.19 9.76
C GLY A 111 6.59 18.12 9.50
N GLY A 112 6.41 17.30 8.46
CA GLY A 112 7.43 16.35 7.99
C GLY A 112 7.27 16.00 6.51
N LYS A 113 8.35 15.50 5.88
CA LYS A 113 8.34 14.95 4.50
C LYS A 113 7.31 13.82 4.33
N GLU A 114 6.93 13.16 5.42
CA GLU A 114 5.95 12.08 5.52
C GLU A 114 4.51 12.51 5.15
N GLY A 115 4.20 13.82 5.13
CA GLY A 115 2.88 14.33 4.76
C GLY A 115 2.51 14.17 3.28
N LEU A 116 3.49 13.92 2.41
CA LEU A 116 3.32 13.77 0.96
C LEU A 116 2.96 12.33 0.54
N ASP A 117 3.29 11.33 1.35
CA ASP A 117 3.04 9.91 1.05
C ASP A 117 1.59 9.50 1.35
N LEU A 118 0.83 10.37 2.02
CA LEU A 118 -0.55 10.11 2.41
C LEU A 118 -1.55 10.23 1.25
N ILE A 119 -1.28 10.91 0.15
CA ILE A 119 -2.36 11.46 -0.69
C ILE A 119 -3.11 10.47 -1.59
N GLY A 120 -2.58 9.25 -1.77
CA GLY A 120 -3.08 8.23 -2.69
C GLY A 120 -4.54 7.83 -2.55
N GLN A 121 -5.04 7.87 -1.31
CA GLN A 121 -6.31 7.23 -0.95
C GLN A 121 -7.47 8.23 -0.79
N PHE A 122 -7.26 9.50 -1.13
CA PHE A 122 -8.14 10.61 -0.71
C PHE A 122 -9.06 11.12 -1.83
N GLY A 123 -9.02 10.53 -3.02
CA GLY A 123 -9.88 10.96 -4.14
C GLY A 123 -9.58 12.38 -4.62
N VAL A 124 -8.36 12.89 -4.40
CA VAL A 124 -7.98 14.25 -4.79
C VAL A 124 -7.42 14.37 -6.21
N GLY A 125 -7.24 13.24 -6.91
CA GLY A 125 -6.64 13.18 -8.26
C GLY A 125 -7.34 14.09 -9.28
N PHE A 126 -8.67 14.24 -9.18
CA PHE A 126 -9.43 15.17 -10.01
C PHE A 126 -8.92 16.62 -9.91
N TYR A 127 -8.54 17.07 -8.72
CA TYR A 127 -8.13 18.45 -8.48
C TYR A 127 -6.73 18.78 -9.02
N ALA A 128 -5.95 17.76 -9.41
CA ALA A 128 -4.71 17.94 -10.19
C ALA A 128 -4.97 18.75 -11.48
N ALA A 129 -6.20 18.72 -12.01
CA ALA A 129 -6.63 19.55 -13.13
C ALA A 129 -6.40 21.06 -12.91
N PHE A 130 -6.56 21.56 -11.68
CA PHE A 130 -6.37 22.99 -11.35
C PHE A 130 -4.90 23.43 -11.31
N MET A 131 -3.95 22.51 -11.43
CA MET A 131 -2.54 22.86 -11.68
C MET A 131 -2.39 23.56 -13.03
N VAL A 132 -3.13 23.10 -14.03
CA VAL A 132 -3.01 23.56 -15.43
C VAL A 132 -4.21 24.36 -15.92
N ALA A 133 -5.33 24.37 -15.18
CA ALA A 133 -6.57 25.04 -15.58
C ALA A 133 -6.99 26.14 -14.60
N ASP A 134 -7.52 27.25 -15.13
CA ASP A 134 -8.18 28.31 -14.33
C ASP A 134 -9.66 27.99 -14.06
N ARG A 135 -10.24 27.12 -14.88
CA ARG A 135 -11.62 26.66 -14.74
C ARG A 135 -11.75 25.24 -15.26
N VAL A 136 -12.50 24.42 -14.53
CA VAL A 136 -12.84 23.06 -14.93
C VAL A 136 -14.36 22.96 -15.09
N VAL A 137 -14.80 22.38 -16.20
CA VAL A 137 -16.21 22.11 -16.50
C VAL A 137 -16.37 20.62 -16.74
N VAL A 138 -17.30 19.98 -16.05
CA VAL A 138 -17.59 18.56 -16.15
C VAL A 138 -19.02 18.39 -16.64
N LEU A 139 -19.19 17.83 -17.83
CA LEU A 139 -20.49 17.43 -18.37
C LEU A 139 -20.63 15.91 -18.20
N SER A 140 -21.66 15.44 -17.51
CA SER A 140 -21.84 14.01 -17.26
C SER A 140 -23.29 13.58 -17.40
N ARG A 141 -23.50 12.35 -17.90
CA ARG A 141 -24.78 11.65 -17.88
C ARG A 141 -24.55 10.20 -17.53
N LYS A 142 -25.21 9.76 -16.46
CA LYS A 142 -25.16 8.38 -15.99
C LYS A 142 -25.82 7.42 -16.98
N ALA A 143 -25.24 6.23 -17.15
CA ALA A 143 -25.88 5.16 -17.90
C ALA A 143 -27.26 4.84 -17.29
N GLY A 144 -28.25 4.54 -18.14
CA GLY A 144 -29.64 4.35 -17.71
C GLY A 144 -30.41 5.65 -17.41
N GLU A 145 -29.75 6.81 -17.36
CA GLU A 145 -30.42 8.10 -17.13
C GLU A 145 -30.54 8.95 -18.40
N GLU A 146 -31.61 9.74 -18.47
CA GLU A 146 -31.89 10.66 -19.59
C GLU A 146 -31.25 12.03 -19.39
N ARG A 147 -31.18 12.50 -18.14
CA ARG A 147 -30.75 13.86 -17.80
C ARG A 147 -29.24 13.94 -17.65
N GLY A 148 -28.66 14.96 -18.27
CA GLY A 148 -27.26 15.32 -18.09
C GLY A 148 -27.08 16.47 -17.12
N TRP A 149 -25.90 16.55 -16.52
CA TRP A 149 -25.56 17.59 -15.54
C TRP A 149 -24.21 18.21 -15.88
N ILE A 150 -24.10 19.51 -15.63
CA ILE A 150 -22.90 20.31 -15.78
C ILE A 150 -22.45 20.73 -14.40
N TRP A 151 -21.25 20.31 -14.01
CA TRP A 151 -20.53 20.83 -12.86
C TRP A 151 -19.47 21.81 -13.34
N ALA A 152 -19.30 22.95 -12.66
CA ALA A 152 -18.27 23.92 -13.01
C ALA A 152 -17.63 24.55 -11.77
N SER A 153 -16.32 24.76 -11.80
CA SER A 153 -15.57 25.40 -10.72
C SER A 153 -14.29 26.08 -11.22
N ASP A 154 -13.86 27.10 -10.47
CA ASP A 154 -12.55 27.76 -10.58
C ASP A 154 -11.53 27.21 -9.56
N GLY A 155 -11.92 26.21 -8.75
CA GLY A 155 -11.08 25.62 -7.70
C GLY A 155 -10.87 26.53 -6.49
N ARG A 156 -11.57 27.66 -6.37
CA ARG A 156 -11.37 28.65 -5.29
C ARG A 156 -12.66 29.06 -4.61
N THR A 157 -13.68 29.43 -5.37
CA THR A 157 -14.91 30.04 -4.84
C THR A 157 -16.00 29.02 -4.51
N GLY A 158 -15.87 27.80 -5.03
CA GLY A 158 -16.87 26.75 -4.93
C GLY A 158 -17.17 26.13 -6.28
N PHE A 159 -18.34 25.51 -6.40
CA PHE A 159 -18.81 24.90 -7.64
C PHE A 159 -20.29 25.15 -7.86
N SER A 160 -20.73 25.02 -9.12
CA SER A 160 -22.15 24.98 -9.47
C SER A 160 -22.50 23.65 -10.13
N VAL A 161 -23.78 23.25 -10.02
CA VAL A 161 -24.33 22.06 -10.70
C VAL A 161 -25.66 22.43 -11.34
N THR A 162 -25.73 22.35 -12.66
CA THR A 162 -26.91 22.68 -13.45
C THR A 162 -27.30 21.53 -14.36
N GLU A 163 -28.57 21.40 -14.71
CA GLU A 163 -29.02 20.45 -15.72
C GLU A 163 -28.54 20.91 -17.11
N ALA A 164 -28.11 19.98 -17.95
CA ALA A 164 -27.73 20.27 -19.33
C ALA A 164 -28.98 20.57 -20.17
N GLU A 165 -28.90 21.57 -21.05
CA GLU A 165 -30.04 21.96 -21.92
C GLU A 165 -30.38 20.87 -22.94
N GLU A 166 -29.35 20.21 -23.47
CA GLU A 166 -29.48 19.08 -24.39
C GLU A 166 -29.04 17.80 -23.69
N ARG A 167 -29.64 16.66 -24.09
CA ARG A 167 -29.23 15.34 -23.62
C ARG A 167 -27.79 15.07 -24.08
N PRO A 168 -26.78 15.07 -23.18
CA PRO A 168 -25.42 14.83 -23.60
C PRO A 168 -25.22 13.33 -23.88
N PRO A 169 -24.13 12.93 -24.55
CA PRO A 169 -23.73 11.53 -24.65
C PRO A 169 -23.54 10.87 -23.27
N ARG A 170 -23.60 9.54 -23.20
CA ARG A 170 -23.28 8.79 -21.96
C ARG A 170 -21.83 9.03 -21.57
N GLY A 171 -21.56 9.01 -20.26
CA GLY A 171 -20.22 9.09 -19.69
C GLY A 171 -19.94 10.48 -19.14
N THR A 172 -18.67 10.86 -19.08
CA THR A 172 -18.23 12.16 -18.56
C THR A 172 -17.28 12.84 -19.53
N ALA A 173 -17.39 14.16 -19.66
CA ALA A 173 -16.43 15.02 -20.35
C ALA A 173 -15.90 16.08 -19.38
N VAL A 174 -14.61 16.01 -19.06
CA VAL A 174 -13.90 16.98 -18.23
C VAL A 174 -13.15 17.95 -19.13
N THR A 175 -13.63 19.18 -19.22
CA THR A 175 -13.05 20.27 -20.01
C THR A 175 -12.25 21.22 -19.12
N LEU A 176 -10.97 21.35 -19.45
CA LEU A 176 -9.99 22.22 -18.80
C LEU A 176 -9.85 23.51 -19.60
N HIS A 177 -10.12 24.64 -18.96
CA HIS A 177 -9.75 25.96 -19.46
C HIS A 177 -8.31 26.23 -19.04
N LEU A 178 -7.36 25.95 -19.93
CA LEU A 178 -5.94 25.97 -19.59
C LEU A 178 -5.44 27.38 -19.30
N LYS A 179 -4.57 27.49 -18.31
CA LYS A 179 -3.82 28.70 -17.98
C LYS A 179 -2.92 29.10 -19.13
N GLU A 180 -2.57 30.39 -19.20
CA GLU A 180 -1.65 30.90 -20.23
C GLU A 180 -0.29 30.20 -20.22
N ASP A 181 0.24 29.88 -19.03
CA ASP A 181 1.53 29.22 -18.82
C ASP A 181 1.47 27.68 -18.92
N ALA A 182 0.28 27.12 -19.20
CA ALA A 182 0.01 25.69 -19.35
C ALA A 182 -0.43 25.32 -20.78
N LYS A 183 -0.38 26.27 -21.74
CA LYS A 183 -0.75 26.02 -23.14
C LYS A 183 0.14 24.99 -23.85
N GLU A 184 1.27 24.62 -23.27
CA GLU A 184 2.10 23.49 -23.72
C GLU A 184 1.33 22.16 -23.77
N PHE A 185 0.28 21.99 -22.94
CA PHE A 185 -0.59 20.81 -22.97
C PHE A 185 -1.64 20.82 -24.09
N LEU A 186 -1.57 21.80 -25.02
CA LEU A 186 -2.32 21.79 -26.29
C LEU A 186 -1.48 21.25 -27.45
N ASP A 187 -0.27 20.74 -27.16
CA ASP A 187 0.59 20.10 -28.12
C ASP A 187 0.30 18.57 -28.23
N PRO A 188 -0.18 18.08 -29.38
CA PRO A 188 -0.52 16.66 -29.58
C PRO A 188 0.63 15.70 -29.33
N GLU A 189 1.86 16.08 -29.71
CA GLU A 189 3.04 15.22 -29.51
C GLU A 189 3.33 15.05 -28.02
N ARG A 190 3.24 16.16 -27.27
CA ARG A 190 3.39 16.11 -25.81
C ARG A 190 2.31 15.28 -25.14
N ILE A 191 1.04 15.46 -25.53
CA ILE A 191 -0.06 14.64 -25.00
C ILE A 191 0.21 13.15 -25.26
N GLU A 192 0.64 12.80 -26.47
CA GLU A 192 0.97 11.41 -26.81
C GLU A 192 2.12 10.87 -25.97
N THR A 193 3.19 11.64 -25.75
CA THR A 193 4.28 11.26 -24.85
C THR A 193 3.79 11.02 -23.42
N ILE A 194 2.96 11.92 -22.89
CA ILE A 194 2.38 11.79 -21.54
C ILE A 194 1.51 10.53 -21.46
N VAL A 195 0.63 10.30 -22.43
CA VAL A 195 -0.25 9.12 -22.46
C VAL A 195 0.56 7.83 -22.58
N ARG A 196 1.60 7.79 -23.40
CA ARG A 196 2.49 6.62 -23.51
C ARG A 196 3.26 6.36 -22.21
N ARG A 197 3.68 7.41 -21.51
CA ARG A 197 4.39 7.31 -20.23
C ARG A 197 3.48 6.76 -19.13
N TYR A 198 2.30 7.35 -18.97
CA TYR A 198 1.46 7.13 -17.79
C TYR A 198 0.25 6.25 -17.99
N SER A 199 -0.19 6.00 -19.22
CA SER A 199 -1.49 5.40 -19.51
C SER A 199 -1.45 4.35 -20.62
N ASP A 200 -0.27 3.89 -21.03
CA ASP A 200 -0.14 2.81 -22.03
C ASP A 200 -0.71 1.47 -21.53
N HIS A 201 -0.78 1.29 -20.21
CA HIS A 201 -1.36 0.12 -19.55
C HIS A 201 -2.90 0.09 -19.53
N ILE A 202 -3.55 1.19 -19.92
CA ILE A 202 -5.02 1.28 -19.95
C ILE A 202 -5.54 0.40 -21.09
N THR A 203 -6.51 -0.46 -20.79
CA THR A 203 -7.04 -1.46 -21.73
C THR A 203 -8.07 -0.90 -22.71
N PHE A 204 -8.53 0.33 -22.48
CA PHE A 204 -9.44 1.05 -23.39
C PHE A 204 -8.64 1.86 -24.42
N PRO A 205 -9.12 1.98 -25.67
CA PRO A 205 -8.55 2.91 -26.63
C PRO A 205 -8.61 4.34 -26.12
N ILE A 206 -7.47 5.03 -26.14
CA ILE A 206 -7.34 6.46 -25.88
C ILE A 206 -7.17 7.14 -27.25
N LEU A 207 -8.19 7.87 -27.67
CA LEU A 207 -8.22 8.59 -28.94
C LEU A 207 -7.80 10.04 -28.73
N LEU A 208 -7.08 10.62 -29.68
CA LEU A 208 -6.69 12.03 -29.71
C LEU A 208 -7.28 12.73 -30.94
N GLU A 209 -8.09 13.76 -30.72
CA GLU A 209 -8.60 14.68 -31.76
C GLU A 209 -8.07 16.10 -31.53
N VAL A 210 -7.63 16.76 -32.60
CA VAL A 210 -7.13 18.14 -32.55
C VAL A 210 -8.01 19.03 -33.42
N ARG A 211 -8.62 20.03 -32.79
CA ARG A 211 -9.36 21.09 -33.48
C ARG A 211 -8.39 22.24 -33.83
N PRO A 212 -8.21 22.53 -35.13
CA PRO A 212 -7.35 23.62 -35.57
C PRO A 212 -7.94 24.97 -35.17
N LYS A 213 -7.07 26.00 -35.09
CA LYS A 213 -7.53 27.37 -34.87
C LYS A 213 -8.35 27.85 -36.08
N PRO A 214 -9.41 28.66 -35.88
CA PRO A 214 -10.09 29.31 -36.99
C PRO A 214 -9.09 30.09 -37.86
N GLY A 215 -9.06 29.80 -39.17
CA GLY A 215 -8.14 30.42 -40.12
C GLY A 215 -6.78 29.71 -40.30
N ASP A 216 -6.51 28.63 -39.56
CA ASP A 216 -5.32 27.80 -39.79
C ASP A 216 -5.55 26.86 -40.98
N THR A 217 -4.97 27.20 -42.12
CA THR A 217 -5.03 26.42 -43.37
C THR A 217 -3.95 25.35 -43.47
N LYS A 218 -2.98 25.34 -42.54
CA LYS A 218 -1.88 24.36 -42.52
C LYS A 218 -2.24 23.13 -41.70
N THR A 219 -3.02 23.31 -40.64
CA THR A 219 -3.46 22.21 -39.77
C THR A 219 -4.81 21.68 -40.24
N LYS A 220 -4.82 20.58 -41.02
CA LYS A 220 -6.07 19.89 -41.38
C LYS A 220 -6.73 19.31 -40.14
N ARG A 221 -8.06 19.32 -40.10
CA ARG A 221 -8.82 18.55 -39.10
C ARG A 221 -8.45 17.08 -39.25
N GLN A 222 -7.88 16.51 -38.21
CA GLN A 222 -7.49 15.10 -38.18
C GLN A 222 -8.64 14.27 -37.63
N GLU A 223 -8.80 13.06 -38.16
CA GLU A 223 -9.68 12.07 -37.53
C GLU A 223 -9.09 11.66 -36.17
N PRO A 224 -9.93 11.31 -35.17
CA PRO A 224 -9.45 10.80 -33.91
C PRO A 224 -8.53 9.60 -34.11
N ARG A 225 -7.31 9.65 -33.57
CA ARG A 225 -6.31 8.57 -33.67
C ARG A 225 -6.05 7.95 -32.31
N GLN A 226 -5.86 6.64 -32.24
CA GLN A 226 -5.46 5.96 -31.01
C GLN A 226 -4.00 6.29 -30.67
N ILE A 227 -3.71 6.57 -29.40
CA ILE A 227 -2.38 6.98 -28.93
C ILE A 227 -1.78 6.08 -27.83
N ASN A 228 -2.56 5.12 -27.31
CA ASN A 228 -2.07 4.07 -26.42
C ASN A 228 -2.10 2.69 -27.09
N SER A 229 -1.41 1.72 -26.50
CA SER A 229 -1.41 0.34 -26.98
C SER A 229 -2.73 -0.42 -26.73
N ALA A 230 -3.60 0.08 -25.84
CA ALA A 230 -4.85 -0.57 -25.42
C ALA A 230 -4.69 -2.05 -25.01
N SER A 231 -3.57 -2.35 -24.34
CA SER A 231 -3.18 -3.70 -23.95
C SER A 231 -2.91 -3.75 -22.45
N ALA A 232 -3.42 -4.78 -21.79
CA ALA A 232 -3.17 -5.00 -20.38
C ALA A 232 -1.68 -5.24 -20.14
N LEU A 233 -1.05 -4.44 -19.27
CA LEU A 233 0.39 -4.50 -19.06
C LEU A 233 0.85 -5.91 -18.62
N TRP A 234 0.08 -6.55 -17.75
CA TRP A 234 0.39 -7.86 -17.19
C TRP A 234 0.35 -9.01 -18.21
N VAL A 235 -0.31 -8.85 -19.38
CA VAL A 235 -0.30 -9.91 -20.41
C VAL A 235 0.80 -9.73 -21.45
N ARG A 236 1.54 -8.62 -21.39
CA ARG A 236 2.65 -8.35 -22.33
C ARG A 236 3.88 -9.19 -21.97
N PRO A 237 4.69 -9.59 -22.96
CA PRO A 237 5.98 -10.22 -22.71
C PRO A 237 6.85 -9.34 -21.80
N ARG A 238 7.44 -9.92 -20.75
CA ARG A 238 8.15 -9.13 -19.72
C ARG A 238 9.34 -8.33 -20.26
N ASN A 239 9.98 -8.83 -21.32
CA ASN A 239 11.09 -8.18 -22.02
C ASN A 239 10.65 -6.97 -22.87
N GLU A 240 9.34 -6.79 -23.08
CA GLU A 240 8.76 -5.65 -23.80
C GLU A 240 8.18 -4.60 -22.85
N ILE A 241 8.32 -4.78 -21.53
CA ILE A 241 7.81 -3.86 -20.52
C ILE A 241 9.00 -3.17 -19.85
N THR A 242 9.03 -1.84 -19.90
CA THR A 242 10.09 -1.05 -19.24
C THR A 242 9.83 -0.91 -17.74
N GLU A 243 10.86 -0.57 -16.97
CA GLU A 243 10.73 -0.32 -15.53
C GLU A 243 9.78 0.84 -15.24
N GLU A 244 9.83 1.90 -16.05
CA GLU A 244 8.92 3.04 -15.95
C GLU A 244 7.46 2.61 -16.18
N GLN A 245 7.20 1.72 -17.15
CA GLN A 245 5.84 1.20 -17.39
C GLN A 245 5.33 0.41 -16.18
N TYR A 246 6.16 -0.41 -15.54
CA TYR A 246 5.77 -1.10 -14.29
C TYR A 246 5.50 -0.11 -13.16
N ARG A 247 6.35 0.91 -13.02
CA ARG A 247 6.23 1.93 -11.98
C ARG A 247 4.97 2.76 -12.13
N GLU A 248 4.66 3.22 -13.34
CA GLU A 248 3.41 3.97 -13.58
C GLU A 248 2.17 3.09 -13.46
N PHE A 249 2.27 1.80 -13.78
CA PHE A 249 1.19 0.85 -13.49
C PHE A 249 0.99 0.66 -11.98
N TYR A 250 2.06 0.59 -11.19
CA TYR A 250 1.99 0.57 -9.73
C TYR A 250 1.31 1.83 -9.19
N HIS A 251 1.75 3.02 -9.62
CA HIS A 251 1.11 4.29 -9.22
C HIS A 251 -0.38 4.31 -9.54
N HIS A 252 -0.78 3.81 -10.71
CA HIS A 252 -2.17 3.73 -11.11
C HIS A 252 -2.97 2.75 -10.24
N VAL A 253 -2.52 1.50 -10.09
CA VAL A 253 -3.30 0.44 -9.41
C VAL A 253 -3.33 0.61 -7.89
N ALA A 254 -2.24 1.09 -7.31
CA ALA A 254 -2.10 1.30 -5.87
C ALA A 254 -2.59 2.68 -5.42
N HIS A 255 -2.83 3.59 -6.38
CA HIS A 255 -2.93 5.02 -6.14
C HIS A 255 -1.74 5.55 -5.33
N ALA A 256 -0.55 5.00 -5.56
CA ALA A 256 0.62 5.27 -4.75
C ALA A 256 1.47 6.41 -5.32
N PHE A 257 2.19 7.09 -4.44
CA PHE A 257 3.13 8.18 -4.76
C PHE A 257 4.59 7.77 -4.57
N ASP A 258 4.83 6.64 -3.91
CA ASP A 258 6.14 6.03 -3.80
C ASP A 258 6.41 5.14 -5.02
N ASP A 259 7.66 4.68 -5.15
CA ASP A 259 8.01 3.62 -6.09
C ASP A 259 7.89 2.25 -5.40
N PRO A 260 7.59 1.16 -6.13
CA PRO A 260 7.42 -0.15 -5.50
C PRO A 260 8.74 -0.69 -4.95
N TYR A 261 8.72 -1.24 -3.74
CA TYR A 261 9.86 -1.94 -3.14
C TYR A 261 10.23 -3.21 -3.91
N LEU A 262 9.20 -3.97 -4.27
CA LEU A 262 9.31 -5.26 -4.93
C LEU A 262 8.18 -5.42 -5.95
N ARG A 263 8.54 -5.92 -7.13
CA ARG A 263 7.62 -6.34 -8.19
C ARG A 263 7.61 -7.87 -8.30
N ILE A 264 6.42 -8.45 -8.39
CA ILE A 264 6.20 -9.87 -8.63
C ILE A 264 5.32 -10.01 -9.86
N HIS A 265 5.93 -10.36 -11.00
CA HIS A 265 5.20 -10.60 -12.25
C HIS A 265 5.36 -12.07 -12.66
N PHE A 266 4.28 -12.83 -12.72
CA PHE A 266 4.30 -14.20 -13.24
C PHE A 266 3.01 -14.67 -13.89
N THR A 267 3.15 -15.68 -14.75
CA THR A 267 2.03 -16.43 -15.34
C THR A 267 2.09 -17.85 -14.78
N ALA A 268 0.96 -18.33 -14.25
CA ALA A 268 0.76 -19.70 -13.86
C ALA A 268 0.00 -20.42 -14.97
N GLU A 269 0.51 -21.59 -15.38
CA GLU A 269 -0.10 -22.46 -16.37
C GLU A 269 -0.32 -23.87 -15.77
N GLY A 270 -1.32 -24.59 -16.28
CA GLY A 270 -1.61 -25.97 -15.89
C GLY A 270 -2.88 -26.11 -15.06
N VAL A 271 -2.76 -26.52 -13.79
CA VAL A 271 -3.93 -26.75 -12.90
C VAL A 271 -4.74 -25.48 -12.64
N LEU A 272 -4.05 -24.34 -12.67
CA LEU A 272 -4.65 -23.01 -12.68
C LEU A 272 -3.98 -22.19 -13.78
N SER A 273 -4.78 -21.44 -14.53
CA SER A 273 -4.35 -20.49 -15.55
C SER A 273 -4.69 -19.07 -15.12
N TYR A 274 -3.66 -18.32 -14.73
CA TYR A 274 -3.79 -16.90 -14.39
C TYR A 274 -2.45 -16.17 -14.53
N THR A 275 -2.52 -14.86 -14.71
CA THR A 275 -1.36 -13.97 -14.66
C THR A 275 -1.48 -13.05 -13.46
N ALA A 276 -0.39 -12.84 -12.73
CA ALA A 276 -0.33 -11.96 -11.58
C ALA A 276 0.80 -10.94 -11.77
N LEU A 277 0.46 -9.66 -11.58
CA LEU A 277 1.41 -8.56 -11.49
C LEU A 277 1.13 -7.82 -10.18
N LEU A 278 1.93 -8.13 -9.17
CA LEU A 278 1.80 -7.66 -7.80
C LEU A 278 2.97 -6.76 -7.44
N PHE A 279 2.72 -5.87 -6.49
CA PHE A 279 3.71 -4.97 -5.93
C PHE A 279 3.63 -4.93 -4.42
N VAL A 280 4.79 -4.72 -3.82
CA VAL A 280 4.95 -4.38 -2.41
C VAL A 280 5.37 -2.90 -2.35
N PRO A 281 4.67 -2.05 -1.58
CA PRO A 281 5.04 -0.64 -1.44
C PRO A 281 6.38 -0.47 -0.72
N ALA A 282 7.13 0.57 -1.08
CA ALA A 282 8.35 0.96 -0.37
C ALA A 282 8.05 1.74 0.90
N LEU A 283 6.98 2.55 0.90
CA LEU A 283 6.57 3.37 2.02
C LEU A 283 5.34 2.78 2.71
N ARG A 284 5.31 2.87 4.03
CA ARG A 284 4.23 2.33 4.84
C ARG A 284 2.94 3.13 4.63
N PRO A 285 1.84 2.50 4.20
CA PRO A 285 0.53 3.15 4.19
C PRO A 285 0.13 3.56 5.62
N PHE A 286 -0.45 4.75 5.77
CA PHE A 286 -0.82 5.29 7.09
C PHE A 286 -1.84 4.41 7.85
N ASP A 287 -2.70 3.72 7.12
CA ASP A 287 -3.75 2.83 7.62
C ASP A 287 -3.29 1.36 7.63
N LEU A 288 -1.99 1.07 7.43
CA LEU A 288 -1.47 -0.30 7.41
C LEU A 288 -1.86 -1.10 8.67
N LEU A 289 -1.90 -0.44 9.83
CA LEU A 289 -2.26 -1.09 11.10
C LEU A 289 -3.77 -1.10 11.39
N ASP A 290 -4.62 -0.53 10.51
CA ASP A 290 -6.08 -0.62 10.67
C ASP A 290 -6.55 -2.06 10.37
N PRO A 291 -7.20 -2.75 11.32
CA PRO A 291 -7.71 -4.10 11.10
C PRO A 291 -8.77 -4.19 9.98
N ARG A 292 -9.32 -3.09 9.51
CA ARG A 292 -10.30 -3.09 8.40
C ARG A 292 -9.64 -2.97 7.03
N ARG A 293 -8.34 -2.67 6.97
CA ARG A 293 -7.62 -2.53 5.71
C ARG A 293 -7.60 -3.85 4.94
N ARG A 294 -7.91 -3.75 3.65
CA ARG A 294 -7.87 -4.84 2.67
C ARG A 294 -6.59 -4.72 1.85
N HIS A 295 -6.21 -5.81 1.18
CA HIS A 295 -5.17 -5.74 0.14
C HIS A 295 -5.65 -4.93 -1.07
N GLY A 296 -4.72 -4.40 -1.86
CA GLY A 296 -5.01 -3.62 -3.08
C GLY A 296 -5.10 -4.45 -4.37
N VAL A 297 -5.11 -5.80 -4.28
CA VAL A 297 -5.11 -6.66 -5.46
C VAL A 297 -6.48 -6.71 -6.14
N LYS A 298 -6.53 -6.24 -7.39
CA LYS A 298 -7.71 -6.29 -8.27
C LYS A 298 -7.80 -7.64 -9.01
N LEU A 299 -8.96 -8.27 -8.99
CA LEU A 299 -9.25 -9.49 -9.75
C LEU A 299 -9.85 -9.14 -11.11
N TYR A 300 -9.22 -9.65 -12.14
CA TYR A 300 -9.67 -9.67 -13.51
C TYR A 300 -9.98 -11.11 -13.93
N VAL A 301 -10.92 -11.24 -14.86
CA VAL A 301 -11.20 -12.50 -15.54
C VAL A 301 -11.19 -12.22 -17.02
N ARG A 302 -10.27 -12.86 -17.76
CA ARG A 302 -10.06 -12.61 -19.19
C ARG A 302 -9.93 -11.12 -19.50
N ARG A 303 -9.13 -10.40 -18.68
CA ARG A 303 -8.88 -8.95 -18.77
C ARG A 303 -10.10 -8.07 -18.50
N VAL A 304 -11.21 -8.64 -18.02
CA VAL A 304 -12.37 -7.88 -17.55
C VAL A 304 -12.28 -7.71 -16.05
N PHE A 305 -12.32 -6.47 -15.58
CA PHE A 305 -12.34 -6.18 -14.14
C PHE A 305 -13.58 -6.79 -13.51
N ILE A 306 -13.40 -7.54 -12.42
CA ILE A 306 -14.50 -8.16 -11.67
C ILE A 306 -14.67 -7.49 -10.31
N THR A 307 -13.59 -7.42 -9.54
CA THR A 307 -13.65 -6.89 -8.16
C THR A 307 -12.26 -6.57 -7.63
N ASP A 308 -12.19 -5.49 -6.87
CA ASP A 308 -11.07 -5.09 -6.01
C ASP A 308 -11.30 -5.47 -4.53
N ALA A 309 -12.47 -6.03 -4.21
CA ALA A 309 -12.94 -6.30 -2.85
C ALA A 309 -13.07 -7.81 -2.57
N LEU A 310 -12.08 -8.61 -3.00
CA LEU A 310 -12.04 -10.06 -2.78
C LEU A 310 -11.08 -10.44 -1.64
N ASP A 311 -11.54 -10.28 -0.40
CA ASP A 311 -10.74 -10.52 0.82
C ASP A 311 -10.14 -11.93 0.91
N SER A 312 -10.72 -12.93 0.24
CA SER A 312 -10.19 -14.30 0.22
C SER A 312 -8.97 -14.50 -0.69
N LEU A 313 -8.58 -13.51 -1.50
CA LEU A 313 -7.48 -13.66 -2.47
C LEU A 313 -6.10 -13.58 -1.80
N LEU A 314 -5.94 -12.74 -0.78
CA LEU A 314 -4.73 -12.69 0.05
C LEU A 314 -5.09 -12.62 1.55
N PRO A 315 -4.27 -13.22 2.43
CA PRO A 315 -4.44 -13.10 3.87
C PRO A 315 -4.20 -11.67 4.39
N ARG A 316 -4.70 -11.38 5.59
CA ARG A 316 -4.63 -10.06 6.22
C ARG A 316 -3.20 -9.62 6.54
N TYR A 317 -2.31 -10.56 6.84
CA TYR A 317 -0.89 -10.27 7.05
C TYR A 317 -0.14 -9.86 5.76
N LEU A 318 -0.79 -9.94 4.58
CA LEU A 318 -0.29 -9.44 3.29
C LEU A 318 -1.13 -8.27 2.74
N ARG A 319 -1.91 -7.58 3.58
CA ARG A 319 -2.77 -6.45 3.18
C ARG A 319 -2.04 -5.21 2.62
N PHE A 320 -0.71 -5.19 2.66
CA PHE A 320 0.10 -4.17 2.01
C PHE A 320 0.28 -4.44 0.50
N VAL A 321 0.04 -5.67 0.04
CA VAL A 321 0.23 -6.04 -1.36
C VAL A 321 -0.87 -5.43 -2.23
N THR A 322 -0.48 -4.93 -3.40
CA THR A 322 -1.36 -4.33 -4.40
C THR A 322 -1.04 -4.87 -5.80
N GLY A 323 -1.91 -4.66 -6.77
CA GLY A 323 -1.68 -5.07 -8.16
C GLY A 323 -2.89 -5.77 -8.76
N VAL A 324 -2.63 -6.71 -9.67
CA VAL A 324 -3.67 -7.41 -10.42
C VAL A 324 -3.43 -8.91 -10.48
N VAL A 325 -4.53 -9.66 -10.48
CA VAL A 325 -4.58 -11.09 -10.82
C VAL A 325 -5.64 -11.25 -11.91
N ASP A 326 -5.25 -11.79 -13.06
CA ASP A 326 -6.13 -12.03 -14.21
C ASP A 326 -6.26 -13.52 -14.45
N SER A 327 -7.45 -14.07 -14.20
CA SER A 327 -7.73 -15.50 -14.29
C SER A 327 -8.43 -15.86 -15.60
N GLU A 328 -7.97 -16.96 -16.23
CA GLU A 328 -8.63 -17.55 -17.40
C GLU A 328 -9.67 -18.62 -17.02
N ASP A 329 -9.58 -19.13 -15.79
CA ASP A 329 -10.36 -20.27 -15.29
C ASP A 329 -11.66 -19.86 -14.58
N LEU A 330 -11.76 -18.60 -14.13
CA LEU A 330 -12.98 -18.09 -13.52
C LEU A 330 -14.01 -17.70 -14.58
N GLN A 331 -15.29 -17.74 -14.21
CA GLN A 331 -16.39 -17.32 -15.09
C GLN A 331 -16.65 -15.81 -14.91
N LEU A 332 -16.97 -15.11 -15.99
CA LEU A 332 -17.22 -13.65 -15.97
C LEU A 332 -18.47 -13.27 -15.17
N ASN A 333 -19.49 -14.12 -15.16
CA ASN A 333 -20.77 -13.90 -14.49
C ASN A 333 -20.79 -14.36 -13.02
N VAL A 334 -19.63 -14.51 -12.40
CA VAL A 334 -19.52 -14.96 -11.00
C VAL A 334 -19.76 -13.79 -10.05
N SER A 335 -20.69 -13.95 -9.10
CA SER A 335 -20.92 -12.95 -8.06
C SER A 335 -19.75 -12.88 -7.07
N ARG A 336 -19.58 -11.72 -6.43
CA ARG A 336 -18.56 -11.53 -5.37
C ARG A 336 -18.72 -12.54 -4.23
N GLU A 337 -19.94 -12.84 -3.84
CA GLU A 337 -20.25 -13.82 -2.80
C GLU A 337 -19.80 -15.23 -3.20
N THR A 338 -20.03 -15.62 -4.46
CA THR A 338 -19.61 -16.93 -4.98
C THR A 338 -18.08 -17.04 -5.04
N LEU A 339 -17.38 -15.95 -5.37
CA LEU A 339 -15.91 -15.91 -5.40
C LEU A 339 -15.28 -16.11 -4.02
N GLN A 340 -15.90 -15.61 -2.94
CA GLN A 340 -15.33 -15.68 -1.60
C GLN A 340 -15.08 -17.13 -1.14
N ASN A 341 -15.96 -18.06 -1.51
CA ASN A 341 -15.87 -19.48 -1.16
C ASN A 341 -15.42 -20.38 -2.33
N ASN A 342 -14.82 -19.79 -3.37
CA ASN A 342 -14.46 -20.52 -4.58
C ASN A 342 -13.15 -21.31 -4.41
N ALA A 343 -13.16 -22.60 -4.79
CA ALA A 343 -11.99 -23.48 -4.69
C ALA A 343 -10.80 -23.04 -5.55
N VAL A 344 -11.04 -22.43 -6.72
CA VAL A 344 -10.01 -21.85 -7.60
C VAL A 344 -9.33 -20.69 -6.89
N VAL A 345 -10.12 -19.78 -6.29
CA VAL A 345 -9.60 -18.64 -5.51
C VAL A 345 -8.78 -19.12 -4.32
N ALA A 346 -9.24 -20.13 -3.57
CA ALA A 346 -8.50 -20.68 -2.45
C ALA A 346 -7.14 -21.28 -2.86
N ARG A 347 -7.07 -21.95 -4.03
CA ARG A 347 -5.81 -22.47 -4.58
C ARG A 347 -4.89 -21.35 -5.09
N MET A 348 -5.46 -20.34 -5.76
CA MET A 348 -4.70 -19.14 -6.18
C MET A 348 -4.10 -18.44 -4.97
N ARG A 349 -4.88 -18.21 -3.90
CA ARG A 349 -4.41 -17.61 -2.63
C ARG A 349 -3.16 -18.30 -2.12
N LYS A 350 -3.15 -19.64 -2.01
CA LYS A 350 -1.99 -20.40 -1.53
C LYS A 350 -0.75 -20.18 -2.40
N ALA A 351 -0.92 -20.19 -3.73
CA ALA A 351 0.18 -19.99 -4.66
C ALA A 351 0.73 -18.56 -4.61
N LEU A 352 -0.16 -17.56 -4.54
CA LEU A 352 0.19 -16.15 -4.42
C LEU A 352 0.96 -15.87 -3.12
N VAL A 353 0.45 -16.34 -1.98
CA VAL A 353 1.11 -16.21 -0.67
C VAL A 353 2.53 -16.75 -0.72
N ARG A 354 2.71 -17.98 -1.23
CA ARG A 354 4.03 -18.58 -1.34
C ARG A 354 4.97 -17.76 -2.23
N ARG A 355 4.48 -17.32 -3.39
CA ARG A 355 5.27 -16.47 -4.31
C ARG A 355 5.69 -15.15 -3.68
N ILE A 356 4.80 -14.52 -2.92
CA ILE A 356 5.08 -13.26 -2.22
C ILE A 356 6.15 -13.47 -1.15
N LEU A 357 5.99 -14.48 -0.29
CA LEU A 357 6.96 -14.78 0.77
C LEU A 357 8.32 -15.20 0.20
N ASP A 358 8.34 -16.01 -0.86
CA ASP A 358 9.57 -16.42 -1.53
C ASP A 358 10.28 -15.19 -2.14
N ALA A 359 9.55 -14.26 -2.77
CA ALA A 359 10.13 -13.04 -3.34
C ALA A 359 10.67 -12.09 -2.26
N LEU A 360 9.96 -11.92 -1.14
CA LEU A 360 10.47 -11.17 0.03
C LEU A 360 11.73 -11.83 0.60
N ALA A 361 11.82 -13.17 0.57
CA ALA A 361 13.00 -13.89 1.07
C ALA A 361 14.22 -13.65 0.19
N GLU A 362 14.05 -13.53 -1.12
CA GLU A 362 15.16 -13.19 -2.02
C GLU A 362 15.64 -11.75 -1.77
N GLU A 363 14.75 -10.80 -1.52
CA GLU A 363 15.14 -9.44 -1.13
C GLU A 363 15.90 -9.41 0.20
N ALA A 364 15.41 -10.16 1.19
CA ALA A 364 16.04 -10.28 2.50
C ALA A 364 17.46 -10.91 2.44
N LYS A 365 17.75 -11.73 1.43
CA LYS A 365 19.08 -12.35 1.19
C LYS A 365 20.01 -11.46 0.38
N ALA A 366 19.45 -10.65 -0.53
CA ALA A 366 20.23 -9.76 -1.39
C ALA A 366 20.83 -8.58 -0.62
N GLU A 367 20.30 -8.27 0.57
CA GLU A 367 20.88 -7.26 1.47
C GLU A 367 22.20 -7.75 2.10
N LYS A 368 23.28 -7.00 1.88
CA LYS A 368 24.58 -7.28 2.52
C LYS A 368 24.48 -7.03 4.03
N PRO A 369 25.12 -7.86 4.89
CA PRO A 369 25.13 -7.64 6.33
C PRO A 369 25.72 -6.26 6.68
N ALA A 370 25.12 -5.60 7.67
CA ALA A 370 25.55 -4.30 8.16
C ALA A 370 27.01 -4.39 8.68
N GLY A 371 27.96 -3.86 7.92
CA GLY A 371 29.39 -3.87 8.28
C GLY A 371 30.34 -3.60 7.11
N GLU A 372 29.92 -3.88 5.88
CA GLU A 372 30.63 -3.47 4.67
C GLU A 372 29.99 -2.20 4.13
N GLN A 373 30.77 -1.13 3.95
CA GLN A 373 30.36 0.04 3.18
C GLN A 373 29.73 -0.46 1.88
N ALA A 374 28.46 -0.14 1.66
CA ALA A 374 27.82 -0.35 0.37
C ALA A 374 28.59 0.51 -0.65
N ASP A 375 29.23 -0.13 -1.63
CA ASP A 375 29.67 0.57 -2.84
C ASP A 375 28.46 1.29 -3.44
N ASP A 376 28.61 2.59 -3.64
CA ASP A 376 27.60 3.57 -4.07
C ASP A 376 27.16 3.40 -5.56
N ASP A 377 27.01 2.18 -6.08
CA ASP A 377 26.85 1.94 -7.52
C ASP A 377 25.56 1.18 -7.94
N ALA A 378 24.43 1.49 -7.29
CA ALA A 378 23.11 1.10 -7.82
C ALA A 378 21.99 2.07 -7.42
N GLY A 379 22.26 3.38 -7.50
CA GLY A 379 21.23 4.41 -7.45
C GLY A 379 20.94 4.94 -8.84
N ASP A 380 19.77 4.62 -9.39
CA ASP A 380 19.18 5.44 -10.44
C ASP A 380 19.05 6.89 -9.92
N GLU A 381 18.99 7.85 -10.84
CA GLU A 381 19.06 9.31 -10.60
C GLU A 381 17.94 9.90 -9.68
N ASN A 382 17.16 9.06 -8.99
CA ASN A 382 16.04 9.42 -8.12
C ASN A 382 15.99 8.74 -6.73
N GLY A 383 17.11 8.28 -6.17
CA GLY A 383 17.23 8.04 -4.73
C GLY A 383 17.55 6.61 -4.33
N LYS A 384 18.22 6.48 -3.18
CA LYS A 384 18.75 5.23 -2.63
C LYS A 384 17.61 4.21 -2.40
N ARG A 385 17.72 3.02 -3.01
CA ARG A 385 16.81 1.88 -2.75
C ARG A 385 16.68 1.65 -1.24
N ARG A 386 15.45 1.55 -0.75
CA ARG A 386 15.17 1.30 0.67
C ARG A 386 15.78 -0.04 1.10
N SER A 387 16.45 -0.06 2.25
CA SER A 387 17.05 -1.27 2.82
C SER A 387 15.97 -2.27 3.25
N TRP A 388 16.26 -3.57 3.27
CA TRP A 388 15.32 -4.57 3.78
C TRP A 388 15.06 -4.36 5.28
N LEU A 389 16.05 -3.95 6.07
CA LEU A 389 15.83 -3.59 7.47
C LEU A 389 14.87 -2.40 7.63
N ASP A 390 14.99 -1.35 6.80
CA ASP A 390 14.06 -0.22 6.88
C ASP A 390 12.66 -0.61 6.42
N TRP A 391 12.53 -1.49 5.43
CA TRP A 391 11.24 -2.05 5.05
C TRP A 391 10.66 -2.94 6.16
N TRP A 392 11.47 -3.81 6.77
CA TRP A 392 11.06 -4.70 7.85
C TRP A 392 10.53 -3.92 9.06
N ARG A 393 11.12 -2.79 9.42
CA ARG A 393 10.63 -1.94 10.51
C ARG A 393 9.18 -1.48 10.30
N ASP A 394 8.80 -1.22 9.05
CA ASP A 394 7.49 -0.70 8.71
C ASP A 394 6.43 -1.80 8.55
N PHE A 395 6.81 -2.92 7.94
CA PHE A 395 5.89 -3.98 7.51
C PHE A 395 5.99 -5.27 8.33
N GLY A 396 7.10 -5.48 9.04
CA GLY A 396 7.38 -6.64 9.87
C GLY A 396 6.30 -6.93 10.93
N PRO A 397 5.80 -5.92 11.68
CA PRO A 397 4.72 -6.14 12.64
C PRO A 397 3.46 -6.73 12.00
N VAL A 398 3.12 -6.31 10.78
CA VAL A 398 1.99 -6.86 10.02
C VAL A 398 2.29 -8.26 9.51
N LEU A 399 3.50 -8.50 9.00
CA LEU A 399 3.88 -9.81 8.50
C LEU A 399 3.88 -10.86 9.62
N LYS A 400 4.28 -10.47 10.84
CA LYS A 400 4.24 -11.31 12.05
C LYS A 400 2.84 -11.77 12.42
N GLU A 401 1.77 -11.07 12.03
CA GLU A 401 0.38 -11.56 12.24
C GLU A 401 0.15 -12.92 11.55
N GLY A 402 0.85 -13.17 10.43
CA GLY A 402 0.78 -14.44 9.72
C GLY A 402 1.33 -15.63 10.50
N LEU A 403 2.14 -15.40 11.55
CA LEU A 403 2.59 -16.46 12.46
C LEU A 403 1.43 -17.11 13.21
N ILE A 404 0.35 -16.36 13.44
CA ILE A 404 -0.87 -16.84 14.08
C ILE A 404 -1.82 -17.40 13.02
N GLU A 405 -2.07 -16.61 11.96
CA GLU A 405 -3.12 -16.89 10.96
C GLU A 405 -2.77 -18.03 9.98
N ASP A 406 -1.49 -18.28 9.70
CA ASP A 406 -1.05 -19.14 8.59
C ASP A 406 0.01 -20.16 9.02
N ALA A 407 -0.46 -21.25 9.63
CA ALA A 407 0.38 -22.34 10.09
C ALA A 407 1.22 -23.00 8.98
N GLU A 408 0.74 -22.99 7.73
CA GLU A 408 1.44 -23.59 6.57
C GLU A 408 2.70 -22.79 6.19
N ASN A 409 2.70 -21.48 6.44
CA ASN A 409 3.80 -20.58 6.09
C ASN A 409 4.61 -20.06 7.28
N ARG A 410 4.33 -20.49 8.52
CA ARG A 410 5.04 -20.07 9.74
C ARG A 410 6.56 -20.06 9.62
N GLU A 411 7.15 -21.16 9.13
CA GLU A 411 8.61 -21.28 9.01
C GLU A 411 9.19 -20.25 8.02
N ARG A 412 8.48 -19.97 6.91
CA ARG A 412 8.88 -18.92 5.95
C ARG A 412 8.82 -17.53 6.57
N ILE A 413 7.75 -17.24 7.32
CA ILE A 413 7.57 -15.95 7.97
C ILE A 413 8.63 -15.74 9.06
N LEU A 414 8.96 -16.77 9.85
CA LEU A 414 10.04 -16.71 10.84
C LEU A 414 11.42 -16.47 10.20
N ALA A 415 11.68 -17.06 9.03
CA ALA A 415 12.93 -16.84 8.30
C ALA A 415 13.08 -15.41 7.75
N LEU A 416 11.95 -14.76 7.43
CA LEU A 416 11.92 -13.34 7.06
C LEU A 416 12.11 -12.42 8.27
N ALA A 417 11.76 -12.90 9.47
CA ALA A 417 11.74 -12.04 10.63
C ALA A 417 13.12 -11.54 11.04
N ARG A 418 13.15 -10.27 11.46
CA ARG A 418 14.31 -9.62 12.07
C ARG A 418 13.97 -9.25 13.50
N PHE A 419 14.94 -9.41 14.39
CA PHE A 419 14.80 -9.23 15.83
C PHE A 419 15.95 -8.37 16.36
N LYS A 420 15.65 -7.58 17.39
CA LYS A 420 16.67 -6.92 18.22
C LYS A 420 17.13 -7.93 19.27
N THR A 421 18.40 -7.89 19.65
CA THR A 421 18.94 -8.80 20.68
C THR A 421 19.82 -8.06 21.67
N THR A 422 20.24 -8.76 22.73
CA THR A 422 21.20 -8.25 23.71
C THR A 422 22.64 -8.24 23.22
N ALA A 423 22.98 -9.04 22.20
CA ALA A 423 24.35 -9.20 21.71
C ALA A 423 24.77 -8.09 20.73
N GLU A 424 23.81 -7.56 19.95
CA GLU A 424 24.07 -6.60 18.88
C GLU A 424 23.20 -5.34 19.06
N THR A 425 23.77 -4.18 18.71
CA THR A 425 23.00 -2.93 18.67
C THR A 425 22.01 -2.87 17.51
N GLY A 426 22.18 -3.74 16.51
CA GLY A 426 21.38 -3.84 15.30
C GLY A 426 20.28 -4.90 15.33
N TRP A 427 19.90 -5.36 14.14
CA TRP A 427 18.90 -6.40 13.91
C TRP A 427 19.58 -7.68 13.45
N THR A 428 19.06 -8.82 13.88
CA THR A 428 19.52 -10.15 13.45
C THR A 428 18.33 -11.00 13.02
N ASP A 429 18.57 -12.07 12.26
CA ASP A 429 17.56 -13.10 12.00
C ASP A 429 17.73 -14.29 12.97
N LEU A 430 16.77 -15.21 12.94
CA LEU A 430 16.83 -16.36 13.84
C LEU A 430 18.03 -17.25 13.52
N GLU A 431 18.38 -17.47 12.25
CA GLU A 431 19.54 -18.30 11.89
C GLU A 431 20.85 -17.72 12.44
N GLY A 432 21.03 -16.39 12.37
CA GLY A 432 22.15 -15.67 12.98
C GLY A 432 22.19 -15.83 14.50
N TYR A 433 21.04 -15.72 15.16
CA TYR A 433 20.93 -16.04 16.60
C TYR A 433 21.32 -17.50 16.88
N LEU A 434 20.85 -18.45 16.06
CA LEU A 434 21.14 -19.87 16.26
C LEU A 434 22.64 -20.18 16.06
N ALA A 435 23.30 -19.49 15.13
CA ALA A 435 24.73 -19.61 14.87
C ALA A 435 25.60 -19.10 16.04
N ARG A 436 25.10 -18.16 16.84
CA ARG A 436 25.77 -17.61 18.03
C ARG A 436 25.39 -18.31 19.35
N ARG A 437 24.63 -19.41 19.30
CA ARG A 437 24.23 -20.16 20.50
C ARG A 437 25.44 -20.62 21.31
N ARG A 438 25.34 -20.46 22.63
CA ARG A 438 26.35 -20.96 23.59
C ARG A 438 26.28 -22.50 23.68
N PRO A 439 27.40 -23.19 23.99
CA PRO A 439 27.34 -24.61 24.30
C PRO A 439 26.34 -24.91 25.42
N GLY A 440 25.49 -25.93 25.23
CA GLY A 440 24.42 -26.29 26.18
C GLY A 440 23.13 -25.49 26.00
N GLN A 441 23.09 -24.49 25.13
CA GLN A 441 21.89 -23.72 24.82
C GLN A 441 20.97 -24.46 23.83
N THR A 442 19.83 -24.96 24.33
CA THR A 442 18.83 -25.69 23.52
C THR A 442 17.61 -24.85 23.14
N ALA A 443 17.48 -23.64 23.68
CA ALA A 443 16.31 -22.77 23.49
C ALA A 443 16.68 -21.38 22.95
N ILE A 444 15.72 -20.75 22.30
CA ILE A 444 15.72 -19.33 21.94
C ILE A 444 15.12 -18.57 23.12
N TYR A 445 15.93 -17.76 23.79
CA TYR A 445 15.48 -16.99 24.95
C TYR A 445 14.98 -15.63 24.49
N TYR A 446 13.86 -15.19 25.05
CA TYR A 446 13.30 -13.88 24.74
C TYR A 446 12.76 -13.17 25.97
N ILE A 447 12.66 -11.86 25.85
CA ILE A 447 11.82 -11.01 26.67
C ILE A 447 10.95 -10.15 25.76
N SER A 448 9.71 -9.93 26.17
CA SER A 448 8.74 -9.12 25.44
C SER A 448 8.25 -7.96 26.31
N GLY A 449 7.91 -6.84 25.68
CA GLY A 449 7.45 -5.62 26.35
C GLY A 449 7.26 -4.47 25.36
N GLU A 450 7.15 -3.25 25.87
CA GLU A 450 6.77 -2.10 25.03
C GLU A 450 7.95 -1.42 24.31
N ASN A 451 9.19 -1.64 24.77
CA ASN A 451 10.35 -0.89 24.27
C ASN A 451 11.65 -1.71 24.41
N ALA A 452 12.33 -1.98 23.29
CA ALA A 452 13.58 -2.74 23.28
C ALA A 452 14.71 -2.12 24.14
N GLU A 453 14.83 -0.80 24.23
CA GLU A 453 15.82 -0.14 25.09
C GLU A 453 15.53 -0.36 26.58
N ALA A 454 14.25 -0.33 26.97
CA ALA A 454 13.84 -0.67 28.32
C ALA A 454 14.10 -2.16 28.60
N LEU A 455 13.78 -3.03 27.64
CA LEU A 455 14.01 -4.47 27.74
C LEU A 455 15.50 -4.81 27.89
N ARG A 456 16.43 -4.10 27.23
CA ARG A 456 17.89 -4.30 27.37
C ARG A 456 18.41 -4.16 28.80
N ASN A 457 17.73 -3.34 29.60
CA ASN A 457 18.09 -3.05 30.98
C ASN A 457 17.23 -3.85 31.98
N HIS A 458 16.45 -4.82 31.51
CA HIS A 458 15.55 -5.57 32.36
C HIS A 458 16.33 -6.49 33.32
N PRO A 459 16.01 -6.52 34.64
CA PRO A 459 16.75 -7.32 35.62
C PRO A 459 16.81 -8.81 35.29
N GLN A 460 15.77 -9.36 34.66
CA GLN A 460 15.74 -10.78 34.27
C GLN A 460 16.76 -11.16 33.18
N LEU A 461 17.49 -10.20 32.63
CA LEU A 461 18.62 -10.46 31.74
C LEU A 461 19.92 -10.73 32.49
N GLU A 462 20.02 -10.48 33.81
CA GLU A 462 21.28 -10.59 34.55
C GLU A 462 21.89 -12.00 34.49
N GLU A 463 21.10 -13.05 34.75
CA GLU A 463 21.60 -14.43 34.64
C GLU A 463 22.00 -14.80 33.20
N ALA A 464 21.21 -14.37 32.21
CA ALA A 464 21.53 -14.59 30.80
C ALA A 464 22.84 -13.87 30.41
N ARG A 465 23.03 -12.63 30.88
CA ARG A 465 24.23 -11.82 30.66
C ARG A 465 25.46 -12.46 31.30
N ALA A 466 25.36 -12.92 32.55
CA ALA A 466 26.45 -13.62 33.25
C ALA A 466 26.91 -14.91 32.54
N ARG A 467 26.00 -15.54 31.77
CA ARG A 467 26.29 -16.75 30.98
C ARG A 467 26.57 -16.48 29.50
N GLY A 468 26.57 -15.21 29.09
CA GLY A 468 26.77 -14.81 27.70
C GLY A 468 25.69 -15.32 26.76
N VAL A 469 24.48 -15.52 27.27
CA VAL A 469 23.32 -15.98 26.51
C VAL A 469 22.70 -14.78 25.80
N GLU A 470 22.66 -14.83 24.48
CA GLU A 470 21.92 -13.87 23.66
C GLU A 470 20.41 -14.02 23.94
N VAL A 471 19.70 -12.89 24.07
CA VAL A 471 18.26 -12.86 24.34
C VAL A 471 17.58 -11.96 23.30
N LEU A 472 16.49 -12.45 22.70
CA LEU A 472 15.64 -11.65 21.80
C LEU A 472 14.87 -10.59 22.59
N LEU A 473 14.84 -9.37 22.06
CA LEU A 473 14.12 -8.22 22.60
C LEU A 473 12.92 -7.95 21.70
N LEU A 474 11.75 -8.38 22.15
CA LEU A 474 10.53 -8.37 21.35
C LEU A 474 9.65 -7.18 21.77
N ASP A 475 9.63 -6.14 20.94
CA ASP A 475 8.94 -4.89 21.26
C ASP A 475 7.76 -4.57 20.34
N ASP A 476 7.34 -5.51 19.48
CA ASP A 476 6.11 -5.35 18.72
C ASP A 476 4.91 -5.92 19.52
N PRO A 477 3.75 -5.22 19.57
CA PRO A 477 2.57 -5.74 20.27
C PRO A 477 2.11 -7.13 19.80
N VAL A 478 2.32 -7.45 18.52
CA VAL A 478 1.99 -8.76 17.93
C VAL A 478 2.83 -9.89 18.52
N ASP A 479 4.02 -9.60 19.07
CA ASP A 479 4.93 -10.60 19.62
C ASP A 479 4.31 -11.39 20.77
N GLU A 480 3.54 -10.71 21.62
CA GLU A 480 2.81 -11.32 22.74
C GLU A 480 1.77 -12.36 22.32
N PHE A 481 1.28 -12.27 21.07
CA PHE A 481 0.22 -13.13 20.56
C PHE A 481 0.75 -14.33 19.78
N TRP A 482 1.87 -14.19 19.05
CA TRP A 482 2.38 -15.30 18.25
C TRP A 482 3.28 -16.25 19.06
N LEU A 483 3.99 -15.79 20.09
CA LEU A 483 4.89 -16.62 20.89
C LEU A 483 4.20 -17.82 21.59
N PRO A 484 2.95 -17.70 22.09
CA PRO A 484 2.22 -18.87 22.61
C PRO A 484 1.87 -19.91 21.53
N GLU A 485 1.67 -19.47 20.28
CA GLU A 485 1.27 -20.31 19.15
C GLU A 485 2.45 -20.98 18.45
N VAL A 486 3.58 -20.28 18.36
CA VAL A 486 4.80 -20.73 17.71
C VAL A 486 5.77 -21.28 18.75
N ARG A 487 5.78 -22.61 18.90
CA ARG A 487 6.57 -23.26 19.95
C ARG A 487 8.07 -23.28 19.71
N ALA A 488 8.49 -23.41 18.46
CA ALA A 488 9.89 -23.64 18.11
C ALA A 488 10.22 -23.09 16.72
N PHE A 489 11.51 -22.80 16.53
CA PHE A 489 12.12 -22.58 15.23
C PHE A 489 13.29 -23.56 15.07
N ARG A 490 13.29 -24.34 13.99
CA ARG A 490 14.19 -25.49 13.80
C ARG A 490 14.10 -26.47 14.99
N ASP A 491 15.22 -26.68 15.67
CA ASP A 491 15.40 -27.55 16.82
C ASP A 491 15.20 -26.83 18.17
N ALA A 492 14.97 -25.51 18.18
CA ALA A 492 15.00 -24.71 19.39
C ALA A 492 13.62 -24.15 19.77
N GLU A 493 13.20 -24.39 21.02
CA GLU A 493 11.97 -23.83 21.58
C GLU A 493 12.13 -22.36 21.98
N PHE A 494 11.05 -21.57 21.84
CA PHE A 494 11.01 -20.21 22.38
C PHE A 494 10.72 -20.24 23.88
N ARG A 495 11.59 -19.63 24.69
CA ARG A 495 11.45 -19.55 26.16
C ARG A 495 11.54 -18.12 26.67
N SER A 496 10.50 -17.70 27.38
CA SER A 496 10.42 -16.38 27.99
C SER A 496 11.22 -16.34 29.29
N LEU A 497 12.06 -15.31 29.48
CA LEU A 497 12.71 -15.04 30.77
C LEU A 497 11.76 -14.40 31.80
N THR A 498 10.64 -13.81 31.35
CA THR A 498 9.61 -13.22 32.23
C THR A 498 8.54 -14.20 32.66
N ARG A 499 8.29 -15.27 31.89
CA ARG A 499 7.20 -16.23 32.15
C ARG A 499 7.75 -17.58 32.61
N GLY A 500 7.72 -17.78 33.93
CA GLY A 500 8.03 -19.06 34.57
C GLY A 500 9.47 -19.18 35.07
N GLU A 501 9.87 -20.41 35.38
CA GLU A 501 11.25 -20.74 35.75
C GLU A 501 12.03 -21.18 34.52
N VAL A 502 13.06 -20.40 34.18
CA VAL A 502 14.03 -20.74 33.15
C VAL A 502 15.30 -21.22 33.83
N ASP A 503 15.73 -22.43 33.49
CA ASP A 503 16.97 -23.02 33.97
C ASP A 503 18.07 -22.82 32.92
N LEU A 504 19.05 -21.98 33.25
CA LEU A 504 20.25 -21.74 32.43
C LEU A 504 21.48 -22.50 32.93
N SER A 505 21.33 -23.41 33.90
CA SER A 505 22.45 -24.10 34.55
C SER A 505 23.29 -24.95 33.60
N ALA A 506 22.70 -25.45 32.51
CA ALA A 506 23.38 -26.21 31.47
C ALA A 506 24.33 -25.37 30.59
N ILE A 507 24.27 -24.04 30.69
CA ILE A 507 25.09 -23.10 29.91
C ILE A 507 26.24 -22.59 30.79
N PRO A 508 27.51 -22.83 30.42
CA PRO A 508 28.65 -22.37 31.20
C PRO A 508 28.67 -20.83 31.36
N PRO A 509 29.02 -20.31 32.55
CA PRO A 509 29.26 -18.88 32.73
C PRO A 509 30.40 -18.38 31.81
N VAL A 510 30.44 -17.08 31.53
CA VAL A 510 31.59 -16.47 30.82
C VAL A 510 32.74 -16.34 31.82
N GLU A 511 33.94 -16.81 31.47
CA GLU A 511 35.14 -16.63 32.31
C GLU A 511 35.66 -15.18 32.16
N GLU A 512 35.65 -14.43 33.28
CA GLU A 512 35.96 -13.00 33.51
C GLU A 512 34.89 -12.00 33.01
N GLU A 513 34.23 -11.16 33.82
CA GLU A 513 34.62 -10.48 35.07
C GLU A 513 34.07 -11.11 36.36
N ALA A 514 34.95 -11.73 37.14
CA ALA A 514 34.91 -11.59 38.59
C ALA A 514 35.53 -10.23 38.93
N ALA A 515 34.76 -9.15 38.81
CA ALA A 515 35.13 -7.82 39.29
C ALA A 515 34.07 -7.36 40.29
N GLY A 516 34.44 -7.43 41.57
CA GLY A 516 33.66 -6.85 42.67
C GLY A 516 32.95 -7.86 43.57
N GLU A 517 33.66 -8.86 44.12
CA GLU A 517 33.36 -9.29 45.49
C GLU A 517 33.72 -8.15 46.45
N ASP A 518 32.93 -7.07 46.45
CA ASP A 518 32.78 -6.25 47.65
C ASP A 518 31.70 -6.93 48.47
N GLY A 519 32.16 -7.69 49.47
CA GLY A 519 31.32 -8.49 50.33
C GLY A 519 30.29 -7.67 51.10
N GLU A 520 29.02 -7.84 50.73
CA GLU A 520 27.94 -7.91 51.71
C GLU A 520 27.55 -9.38 51.85
N ALA A 521 27.70 -9.90 53.07
CA ALA A 521 27.31 -11.27 53.39
C ALA A 521 25.86 -11.52 52.96
N ALA A 522 25.67 -12.40 51.97
CA ALA A 522 24.34 -12.84 51.58
C ALA A 522 23.62 -13.40 52.83
N LEU A 523 22.51 -12.76 53.21
CA LEU A 523 21.60 -13.26 54.24
C LEU A 523 21.23 -14.71 53.88
N ALA A 524 21.69 -15.66 54.69
CA ALA A 524 21.52 -17.09 54.44
C ALA A 524 20.87 -17.78 55.66
N GLY A 525 20.10 -18.85 55.39
CA GLY A 525 19.43 -19.62 56.44
C GLY A 525 18.37 -18.83 57.22
N ALA A 526 18.37 -18.96 58.55
CA ALA A 526 17.27 -18.53 59.40
C ALA A 526 16.96 -17.02 59.36
N GLU A 527 17.94 -16.18 59.01
CA GLU A 527 17.75 -14.73 58.91
C GLU A 527 17.01 -14.35 57.61
N LEU A 528 17.32 -15.03 56.51
CA LEU A 528 16.60 -14.90 55.25
C LEU A 528 15.15 -15.39 55.40
N ASP A 529 14.95 -16.52 56.09
CA ASP A 529 13.61 -17.06 56.36
C ASP A 529 12.75 -16.07 57.18
N ARG A 530 13.35 -15.39 58.16
CA ARG A 530 12.67 -14.35 58.94
C ARG A 530 12.31 -13.13 58.09
N LEU A 531 13.21 -12.71 57.21
CA LEU A 531 12.95 -11.59 56.30
C LEU A 531 11.80 -11.92 55.33
N ILE A 532 11.84 -13.11 54.73
CA ILE A 532 10.78 -13.61 53.84
C ILE A 532 9.44 -13.64 54.58
N ALA A 533 9.40 -14.20 55.79
CA ALA A 533 8.19 -14.24 56.60
C ALA A 533 7.63 -12.84 56.90
N ARG A 534 8.51 -11.88 57.21
CA ARG A 534 8.13 -10.49 57.48
C ARG A 534 7.61 -9.78 56.22
N MET A 535 8.23 -10.02 55.07
CA MET A 535 7.77 -9.50 53.77
C MET A 535 6.41 -10.09 53.38
N LYS A 536 6.22 -11.41 53.53
CA LYS A 536 4.91 -12.05 53.30
C LYS A 536 3.83 -11.45 54.19
N ALA A 537 4.11 -11.25 55.47
CA ALA A 537 3.16 -10.66 56.40
C ALA A 537 2.83 -9.19 56.06
N ALA A 538 3.81 -8.42 55.58
CA ALA A 538 3.62 -7.01 55.20
C ALA A 538 2.86 -6.85 53.88
N LEU A 539 3.13 -7.72 52.89
CA LEU A 539 2.53 -7.64 51.55
C LEU A 539 1.17 -8.35 51.47
N GLY A 540 0.89 -9.30 52.36
CA GLY A 540 -0.40 -9.99 52.43
C GLY A 540 -0.82 -10.57 51.08
N ASP A 541 -2.04 -10.27 50.66
CA ASP A 541 -2.62 -10.77 49.41
C ASP A 541 -2.18 -10.00 48.15
N ALA A 542 -1.32 -8.97 48.29
CA ALA A 542 -0.82 -8.19 47.15
C ALA A 542 0.17 -8.99 46.28
N VAL A 543 0.80 -10.03 46.83
CA VAL A 543 1.69 -10.95 46.11
C VAL A 543 1.36 -12.39 46.47
N ARG A 544 1.45 -13.30 45.50
CA ARG A 544 1.14 -14.73 45.74
C ARG A 544 2.17 -15.42 46.65
N ASP A 545 3.44 -15.04 46.54
CA ASP A 545 4.52 -15.63 47.33
C ASP A 545 5.77 -14.72 47.36
N VAL A 546 6.65 -14.95 48.33
CA VAL A 546 7.98 -14.33 48.45
C VAL A 546 8.98 -15.46 48.65
N ARG A 547 9.99 -15.52 47.78
CA ARG A 547 10.98 -16.60 47.77
C ARG A 547 12.34 -16.06 47.38
N PRO A 548 13.44 -16.65 47.86
CA PRO A 548 14.76 -16.29 47.40
C PRO A 548 14.94 -16.73 45.95
N SER A 549 15.65 -15.93 45.17
CA SER A 549 16.04 -16.26 43.81
C SER A 549 17.56 -16.15 43.68
N LYS A 550 18.15 -17.04 42.88
CA LYS A 550 19.54 -16.90 42.43
C LYS A 550 19.66 -16.01 41.18
N ARG A 551 18.51 -15.55 40.67
CA ARG A 551 18.40 -14.63 39.54
C ARG A 551 18.96 -13.26 39.88
#